data_AF-A0A850NRJ4-F1
#
_entry.id   AF-A0A850NRJ4-F1
#
_cell.length_a   1.000
_cell.length_b   1.000
_cell.length_c   1.000
_cell.angle_alpha   90.00
_cell.angle_beta   90.00
_cell.angle_gamma   90.00
#
_symmetry.space_group_name_H-M   'P 1'
#
loop_
_entity.id
_entity.type
_entity.pdbx_description
1 polymer ?
#
loop_
_entity_poly.entity_id
_entity_poly.type
_entity_poly.pdbx_seq_one_letter_code
_entity_poly.pdbx_strand_id
1 'polypeptide(L)'
;TASGPVARFSAVRLDPPRPALREAITGRFTRMLAEGAIDEVRALLALGLDPALPAMRAHGVPELAQLLRGGITLIEAQAKAVSATTRYTKRQHTWFAHHALAEQDRTVILDHRTGDSEQVMQKILPDLVEFIRDRG
;
A
#
# COMPACT_ATOMS: atom_id res chain seq x y z
N THR A 1 -20.05 2.79 -28.08
CA THR A 1 -19.60 1.39 -27.98
C THR A 1 -18.20 1.39 -27.42
N ALA A 2 -18.04 1.27 -26.10
CA ALA A 2 -16.72 1.27 -25.48
C ALA A 2 -16.10 -0.12 -25.65
N SER A 3 -15.08 -0.21 -26.51
CA SER A 3 -14.17 -1.34 -26.61
C SER A 3 -13.65 -1.67 -25.20
N GLY A 4 -13.86 -2.89 -24.74
CA GLY A 4 -13.21 -3.39 -23.53
C GLY A 4 -11.69 -3.34 -23.66
N PRO A 5 -10.96 -3.60 -22.56
CA PRO A 5 -9.50 -3.62 -22.59
C PRO A 5 -8.98 -4.51 -23.74
N VAL A 6 -8.02 -3.98 -24.50
CA VAL A 6 -7.40 -4.64 -25.66
C VAL A 6 -6.52 -5.84 -25.25
N ALA A 7 -6.26 -6.01 -23.94
CA ALA A 7 -5.43 -7.05 -23.38
C ALA A 7 -6.19 -7.90 -22.36
N ARG A 8 -5.78 -9.18 -22.25
CA ARG A 8 -6.20 -10.09 -21.18
C ARG A 8 -5.40 -9.79 -19.92
N PHE A 9 -6.05 -9.88 -18.76
CA PHE A 9 -5.41 -9.65 -17.47
C PHE A 9 -5.71 -10.82 -16.52
N SER A 10 -4.70 -11.19 -15.73
CA SER A 10 -4.87 -11.98 -14.51
C SER A 10 -4.40 -11.12 -13.34
N ALA A 11 -5.08 -11.22 -12.20
CA ALA A 11 -4.84 -10.38 -11.03
C ALA A 11 -4.38 -11.22 -9.84
N VAL A 12 -3.36 -10.74 -9.12
CA VAL A 12 -2.97 -11.26 -7.82
C VAL A 12 -3.25 -10.18 -6.78
N ARG A 13 -4.15 -10.46 -5.84
CA ARG A 13 -4.52 -9.56 -4.75
C ARG A 13 -3.92 -10.02 -3.43
N LEU A 14 -3.11 -9.15 -2.82
CA LEU A 14 -2.65 -9.32 -1.44
C LEU A 14 -3.71 -8.76 -0.48
N ASP A 15 -4.32 -9.63 0.31
CA ASP A 15 -5.40 -9.30 1.23
C ASP A 15 -5.17 -9.89 2.64
N PRO A 16 -4.03 -9.57 3.30
CA PRO A 16 -3.74 -10.08 4.63
C PRO A 16 -4.71 -9.55 5.70
N PRO A 17 -4.90 -10.27 6.82
CA PRO A 17 -5.72 -9.85 7.94
C PRO A 17 -5.36 -8.47 8.47
N ARG A 18 -6.37 -7.72 8.91
CA ARG A 18 -6.22 -6.36 9.45
C ARG A 18 -5.20 -6.25 10.60
N PRO A 19 -5.12 -7.19 11.55
CA PRO A 19 -4.11 -7.12 12.61
C PRO A 19 -2.67 -7.17 12.05
N ALA A 20 -2.40 -8.10 11.13
CA ALA A 20 -1.10 -8.26 10.49
C ALA A 20 -0.72 -7.01 9.64
N LEU A 21 -1.70 -6.40 8.97
CA LEU A 21 -1.50 -5.13 8.27
C LEU A 21 -1.10 -4.01 9.22
N ARG A 22 -1.81 -3.86 10.35
CA ARG A 22 -1.54 -2.81 11.32
C ARG A 22 -0.14 -2.95 11.94
N GLU A 23 0.25 -4.17 12.27
CA GLU A 23 1.59 -4.48 12.76
C GLU A 23 2.65 -4.13 11.71
N ALA A 24 2.46 -4.57 10.46
CA ALA A 24 3.40 -4.26 9.38
C ALA A 24 3.52 -2.76 9.08
N ILE A 25 2.40 -2.02 9.10
CA ILE A 25 2.39 -0.56 8.94
C ILE A 25 3.18 0.10 10.06
N THR A 26 2.97 -0.35 11.31
CA THR A 26 3.68 0.19 12.48
C THR A 26 5.17 -0.09 12.37
N GLY A 27 5.56 -1.33 12.09
CA GLY A 27 6.96 -1.72 11.91
C GLY A 27 7.64 -0.99 10.75
N ARG A 28 6.94 -0.78 9.64
CA ARG A 28 7.43 0.02 8.52
C ARG A 28 7.69 1.47 8.93
N PHE A 29 6.75 2.11 9.63
CA PHE A 29 6.93 3.50 10.05
C PHE A 29 8.08 3.65 11.05
N THR A 30 8.19 2.74 12.02
CA THR A 30 9.32 2.70 12.95
C THR A 30 10.65 2.59 12.20
N ARG A 31 10.72 1.74 11.17
CA ARG A 31 11.91 1.61 10.33
C ARG A 31 12.23 2.89 9.56
N MET A 32 11.22 3.52 8.94
CA MET A 32 11.39 4.81 8.25
C MET A 32 11.97 5.88 9.18
N LEU A 33 11.52 5.95 10.44
CA LEU A 33 12.10 6.86 11.43
C LEU A 33 13.58 6.57 11.69
N ALA A 34 13.94 5.30 11.86
CA ALA A 34 15.33 4.89 12.07
C ALA A 34 16.22 5.13 10.84
N GLU A 35 15.63 5.09 9.64
CA GLU A 35 16.31 5.34 8.36
C GLU A 35 16.40 6.83 7.99
N GLY A 36 15.92 7.75 8.83
CA GLY A 36 16.10 9.19 8.62
C GLY A 36 14.90 9.93 8.01
N ALA A 37 13.69 9.36 8.06
CA ALA A 37 12.50 10.01 7.48
C ALA A 37 12.19 11.41 8.06
N ILE A 38 12.61 11.71 9.29
CA ILE A 38 12.46 13.06 9.86
C ILE A 38 13.28 14.08 9.05
N ASP A 39 14.51 13.71 8.68
CA ASP A 39 15.41 14.58 7.93
C ASP A 39 14.98 14.70 6.47
N GLU A 40 14.46 13.62 5.86
CA GLU A 40 13.84 13.68 4.53
C GLU A 40 12.67 14.66 4.50
N VAL A 41 11.77 14.62 5.50
CA VAL A 41 10.63 15.54 5.58
C VAL A 41 11.09 16.96 5.87
N ARG A 42 12.12 17.15 6.70
CA ARG A 42 12.72 18.47 6.94
C ARG A 42 13.27 19.07 5.65
N ALA A 43 14.00 18.29 4.87
CA ALA A 43 14.53 18.70 3.57
C ALA A 43 13.40 19.02 2.58
N LEU A 44 12.35 18.19 2.54
CA LEU A 44 11.16 18.43 1.72
C LEU A 44 10.46 19.76 2.07
N LEU A 45 10.29 20.06 3.35
CA LEU A 45 9.66 21.30 3.81
C LEU A 45 10.50 22.55 3.47
N ALA A 46 11.83 22.42 3.48
CA ALA A 46 12.74 23.51 3.14
C ALA A 46 12.60 23.96 1.67
N LEU A 47 12.03 23.13 0.80
CA LEU A 47 11.75 23.49 -0.59
C LEU A 47 10.61 24.52 -0.74
N GLY A 48 9.84 24.80 0.32
CA GLY A 48 8.76 25.81 0.27
C GLY A 48 7.64 25.46 -0.71
N LEU A 49 7.41 24.17 -0.95
CA LEU A 49 6.41 23.68 -1.90
C LEU A 49 4.99 24.00 -1.46
N ASP A 50 4.09 24.17 -2.44
CA ASP A 50 2.66 24.28 -2.18
C ASP A 50 2.16 23.04 -1.40
N PRO A 51 1.56 23.22 -0.20
CA PRO A 51 0.98 22.13 0.58
C PRO A 51 -0.06 21.28 -0.17
N ALA A 52 -0.62 21.79 -1.26
CA ALA A 52 -1.57 21.07 -2.12
C ALA A 52 -0.91 20.06 -3.09
N LEU A 53 0.42 20.00 -3.16
CA LEU A 53 1.10 19.06 -4.05
C LEU A 53 1.00 17.62 -3.55
N PRO A 54 0.94 16.61 -4.46
CA PRO A 54 0.86 15.19 -4.07
C PRO A 54 1.98 14.75 -3.12
N ALA A 55 3.20 15.25 -3.32
CA ALA A 55 4.34 14.97 -2.44
C ALA A 55 4.08 15.36 -0.98
N MET A 56 3.39 16.49 -0.76
CA MET A 56 3.05 16.99 0.58
C MET A 56 1.96 16.17 1.29
N ARG A 57 1.28 15.28 0.56
CA ARG A 57 0.24 14.38 1.06
C ARG A 57 0.70 12.93 1.18
N ALA A 58 1.98 12.65 0.91
CA ALA A 58 2.54 11.31 1.05
C ALA A 58 2.43 10.82 2.51
N HIS A 59 2.29 9.50 2.69
CA HIS A 59 2.13 8.91 4.02
C HIS A 59 3.31 9.24 4.94
N GLY A 60 3.03 9.85 6.09
CA GLY A 60 4.04 10.27 7.06
C GLY A 60 4.49 11.72 6.90
N VAL A 61 4.38 12.32 5.72
CA VAL A 61 4.79 13.72 5.49
C VAL A 61 3.96 14.70 6.33
N PRO A 62 2.62 14.67 6.34
CA PRO A 62 1.82 15.58 7.16
C PRO A 62 2.10 15.44 8.66
N GLU A 63 2.26 14.20 9.13
CA GLU A 63 2.48 13.90 10.54
C GLU A 63 3.87 14.36 11.01
N LEU A 64 4.91 14.04 10.24
CA LEU A 64 6.28 14.47 10.55
C LEU A 64 6.45 15.99 10.36
N ALA A 65 5.74 16.61 9.43
CA ALA A 65 5.71 18.06 9.32
C ALA A 65 5.06 18.73 10.53
N GLN A 66 4.02 18.13 11.13
CA GLN A 66 3.40 18.63 12.35
C GLN A 66 4.33 18.49 13.56
N LEU A 67 5.07 17.38 13.65
CA LEU A 67 6.15 17.18 14.63
C LEU A 67 7.24 18.25 14.48
N LEU A 68 7.73 18.50 13.26
CA LEU A 68 8.80 19.46 12.99
C LEU A 68 8.42 20.92 13.29
N ARG A 69 7.11 21.23 13.27
CA ARG A 69 6.58 22.52 13.72
C ARG A 69 6.37 22.62 15.24
N GLY A 70 6.68 21.56 15.99
CA GLY A 70 6.48 21.50 17.45
C GLY A 70 5.01 21.32 17.87
N GLY A 71 4.12 20.95 16.94
CA GLY A 71 2.68 20.84 17.21
C GLY A 71 2.24 19.51 17.83
N ILE A 72 3.08 18.47 17.76
CA ILE A 72 2.86 17.15 18.35
C ILE A 72 4.20 16.51 18.72
N THR A 73 4.16 15.53 19.62
CA THR A 73 5.29 14.65 19.97
C THR A 73 5.56 13.61 18.88
N LEU A 74 6.74 12.97 18.94
CA LEU A 74 7.10 11.88 18.03
C LEU A 74 6.15 10.68 18.16
N ILE A 75 5.75 10.35 19.39
CA ILE A 75 4.82 9.26 19.69
C ILE A 75 3.46 9.54 19.03
N GLU A 76 2.96 10.78 19.14
CA GLU A 76 1.72 11.19 18.50
C GLU A 76 1.83 11.20 16.97
N ALA A 77 2.95 11.65 16.41
CA ALA A 77 3.20 11.63 14.98
C ALA A 77 3.16 10.21 14.43
N GLN A 78 3.81 9.26 15.11
CA GLN A 78 3.78 7.85 14.77
C GLN A 78 2.36 7.27 14.85
N ALA A 79 1.64 7.51 15.95
CA ALA A 79 0.26 7.04 16.11
C ALA A 79 -0.66 7.58 15.00
N LYS A 80 -0.51 8.86 14.64
CA LYS A 80 -1.28 9.48 13.55
C LYS A 80 -0.93 8.88 12.19
N ALA A 81 0.36 8.66 11.88
CA ALA A 81 0.80 8.14 10.60
C ALA A 81 0.32 6.69 10.39
N VAL A 82 0.42 5.86 11.43
CA VAL A 82 -0.13 4.49 11.44
C VAL A 82 -1.64 4.51 11.24
N SER A 83 -2.34 5.41 11.92
CA SER A 83 -3.80 5.57 11.81
C SER A 83 -4.22 6.02 10.40
N ALA A 84 -3.53 7.00 9.83
CA ALA A 84 -3.77 7.50 8.47
C ALA A 84 -3.55 6.41 7.41
N THR A 85 -2.46 5.66 7.54
CA THR A 85 -2.14 4.55 6.62
C THR A 85 -3.16 3.41 6.78
N THR A 86 -3.58 3.07 8.00
CA THR A 86 -4.63 2.08 8.24
C THR A 86 -5.95 2.47 7.58
N ARG A 87 -6.35 3.75 7.68
CA ARG A 87 -7.54 4.28 6.99
C ARG A 87 -7.40 4.18 5.47
N TYR A 88 -6.21 4.45 4.93
CA TYR A 88 -5.94 4.30 3.50
C TYR A 88 -6.08 2.84 3.05
N THR A 89 -5.47 1.90 3.77
CA THR A 89 -5.60 0.46 3.46
C THR A 89 -7.06 -0.02 3.56
N LYS A 90 -7.85 0.48 4.52
CA LYS A 90 -9.29 0.22 4.56
C LYS A 90 -10.00 0.69 3.28
N ARG A 91 -9.65 1.87 2.77
CA ARG A 91 -10.21 2.37 1.50
C ARG A 91 -9.78 1.51 0.32
N GLN A 92 -8.53 1.05 0.28
CA GLN A 92 -8.07 0.12 -0.75
C GLN A 92 -8.87 -1.19 -0.73
N HIS A 93 -9.06 -1.78 0.45
CA HIS A 93 -9.90 -2.98 0.60
C HIS A 93 -11.32 -2.75 0.10
N THR A 94 -11.97 -1.65 0.49
CA THR A 94 -13.31 -1.30 -0.02
C THR A 94 -13.31 -1.12 -1.54
N TRP A 95 -12.30 -0.48 -2.11
CA TRP A 95 -12.21 -0.29 -3.55
C TRP A 95 -12.13 -1.63 -4.29
N PHE A 96 -11.25 -2.55 -3.85
CA PHE A 96 -11.13 -3.90 -4.44
C PHE A 96 -12.37 -4.77 -4.25
N ALA A 97 -13.16 -4.54 -3.20
CA ALA A 97 -14.42 -5.26 -2.98
C ALA A 97 -15.50 -4.85 -4.01
N HIS A 98 -15.39 -3.67 -4.60
CA HIS A 98 -16.38 -3.13 -5.56
C HIS A 98 -15.85 -3.01 -6.99
N HIS A 99 -14.56 -3.22 -7.22
CA HIS A 99 -13.92 -3.13 -8.53
C HIS A 99 -13.12 -4.39 -8.81
N ALA A 100 -13.67 -5.25 -9.66
CA ALA A 100 -12.95 -6.42 -10.16
C ALA A 100 -11.78 -5.98 -11.05
N LEU A 101 -10.58 -6.51 -10.77
CA LEU A 101 -9.37 -6.24 -11.57
C LEU A 101 -9.29 -7.14 -12.81
N ALA A 102 -9.84 -8.35 -12.70
CA ALA A 102 -9.97 -9.36 -13.74
C ALA A 102 -11.25 -10.16 -13.49
N GLU A 103 -11.57 -11.10 -14.37
CA GLU A 103 -12.61 -12.10 -14.11
C GLU A 103 -12.30 -12.87 -12.81
N GLN A 104 -13.34 -13.37 -12.14
CA GLN A 104 -13.19 -13.97 -10.81
C GLN A 104 -12.29 -15.22 -10.82
N ASP A 105 -12.41 -16.03 -11.86
CA ASP A 105 -11.56 -17.19 -12.15
C ASP A 105 -10.11 -16.83 -12.50
N ARG A 106 -9.86 -15.57 -12.87
CA ARG A 106 -8.52 -15.03 -13.20
C ARG A 106 -7.93 -14.18 -12.08
N THR A 107 -8.52 -14.22 -10.89
CA THR A 107 -8.07 -13.45 -9.73
C THR A 107 -7.64 -14.36 -8.58
N VAL A 108 -6.35 -14.36 -8.27
CA VAL A 108 -5.77 -15.08 -7.12
C VAL A 108 -5.73 -14.16 -5.91
N ILE A 109 -6.30 -14.59 -4.79
CA ILE A 109 -6.22 -13.86 -3.51
C ILE A 109 -5.24 -14.55 -2.57
N LEU A 110 -4.30 -13.77 -2.04
CA LEU A 110 -3.34 -14.18 -1.02
C LEU A 110 -3.72 -13.50 0.30
N ASP A 111 -4.14 -14.30 1.25
CA ASP A 111 -4.67 -13.89 2.57
C ASP A 111 -3.59 -13.77 3.65
N HIS A 112 -2.33 -13.68 3.27
CA HIS A 112 -1.21 -13.61 4.20
C HIS A 112 -0.15 -12.62 3.73
N ARG A 113 0.62 -12.09 4.68
CA ARG A 113 1.79 -11.26 4.38
C ARG A 113 2.89 -12.22 3.95
N THR A 114 3.42 -12.03 2.74
CA THR A 114 4.41 -12.90 2.10
C THR A 114 5.61 -13.16 3.02
N GLY A 115 5.63 -14.33 3.66
CA GLY A 115 6.78 -14.86 4.40
C GLY A 115 7.48 -15.97 3.63
N ASP A 116 6.74 -16.72 2.80
CA ASP A 116 7.26 -17.81 1.99
C ASP A 116 6.93 -17.59 0.51
N SER A 117 7.92 -17.09 -0.23
CA SER A 117 7.84 -16.85 -1.67
C SER A 117 7.58 -18.15 -2.45
N GLU A 118 7.95 -19.31 -1.91
CA GLU A 118 7.77 -20.61 -2.55
C GLU A 118 6.30 -21.03 -2.55
N GLN A 119 5.63 -20.88 -1.40
CA GLN A 119 4.21 -21.18 -1.26
C GLN A 119 3.32 -20.23 -2.08
N VAL A 120 3.73 -18.95 -2.18
CA VAL A 120 3.10 -17.97 -3.09
C VAL A 120 3.29 -18.38 -4.55
N MET A 121 4.49 -18.79 -4.93
CA MET A 121 4.81 -19.22 -6.28
C MET A 121 4.03 -20.48 -6.68
N GLN A 122 3.92 -21.47 -5.78
CA GLN A 122 3.11 -22.68 -5.99
C GLN A 122 1.63 -22.36 -6.25
N LYS A 123 1.09 -21.32 -5.61
CA LYS A 123 -0.30 -20.92 -5.78
C LYS A 123 -0.55 -20.12 -7.05
N ILE A 124 0.42 -19.28 -7.47
CA ILE A 124 0.26 -18.40 -8.64
C ILE A 124 0.66 -19.09 -9.95
N LEU A 125 1.67 -19.98 -9.94
CA LEU A 125 2.22 -20.57 -11.15
C LEU A 125 1.21 -21.35 -12.01
N PRO A 126 0.33 -22.20 -11.45
CA PRO A 126 -0.64 -22.95 -12.25
C PRO A 126 -1.54 -22.01 -13.07
N ASP A 127 -2.08 -20.98 -12.42
CA ASP A 127 -3.00 -20.02 -13.03
C ASP A 127 -2.31 -19.14 -14.09
N LEU A 128 -1.05 -18.73 -13.84
CA LEU A 128 -0.25 -18.02 -14.84
C LEU A 128 0.08 -18.89 -16.05
N VAL A 129 0.43 -20.16 -15.83
CA VAL A 129 0.75 -21.09 -16.90
C VAL A 129 -0.49 -21.38 -17.74
N GLU A 130 -1.65 -21.57 -17.11
CA GLU A 130 -2.92 -21.71 -17.80
C GLU A 130 -3.26 -20.45 -18.61
N PHE A 131 -3.15 -19.27 -18.01
CA PHE A 131 -3.38 -17.99 -18.69
C PHE A 131 -2.50 -17.80 -19.95
N ILE A 132 -1.23 -18.20 -19.89
CA ILE A 132 -0.28 -18.09 -21.02
C ILE A 132 -0.58 -19.14 -22.11
N ARG A 133 -0.95 -20.36 -21.71
CA ARG A 133 -1.20 -21.50 -22.62
C ARG A 133 -2.53 -21.42 -23.31
N ASP A 134 -3.55 -20.94 -22.61
CA ASP A 134 -4.88 -20.67 -23.13
C ASP A 134 -4.83 -19.41 -23.99
N ARG A 135 -4.16 -19.47 -25.13
CA ARG A 135 -4.29 -18.47 -26.21
C ARG A 135 -5.58 -18.85 -26.92
N GLY A 136 -6.66 -18.12 -26.66
CA GLY A 136 -7.95 -18.35 -27.32
C GLY A 136 -7.83 -18.56 -28.83
#